data_AF-A0A290QM11-F1
#
_entry.id   AF-A0A290QM11-F1
#
_cell.length_a   1.000
_cell.length_b   1.000
_cell.length_c   1.000
_cell.angle_alpha   90.00
_cell.angle_beta   90.00
_cell.angle_gamma   90.00
#
_symmetry.space_group_name_H-M   'P 1'
#
loop_
_entity.id
_entity.type
_entity.pdbx_description
1 polymer ?
#
loop_
_entity_poly.entity_id
_entity_poly.type
_entity_poly.pdbx_seq_one_letter_code
_entity_poly.pdbx_strand_id
1 'polypeptide(L)'
;MSAFTSTTATPPPLPAKSAQPARSRLITALAWSLIVVSALLLPISLITLLMFIAGSYGTAHASLLDALVVIARPPATLLAGIGLLCRWRWAHTYVLTLTVSFALWSAAAIARGPSPERTYTSPSGVPTTVLASSVNYSFHLTCIAISAGVLLTLTNRSIRREFRLGLPQSSPSKPAVTPHLPVASPLLHARAATPDTRDIPPATLAQKHRSQRRALVTAICCFALLAAGMGWLVHRGLATGETVSPTKRATQSRAVSRAQEPLFFWVCLSLYSAIGLGALGLSTWGTREASRVPHPLPSSRH
;
A
#
# COMPACT_ATOMS: atom_id res chain seq x y z
N MET A 1 -28.31 -40.32 60.80
CA MET A 1 -28.65 -39.20 59.89
C MET A 1 -27.37 -38.46 59.56
N SER A 2 -26.77 -38.77 58.42
CA SER A 2 -25.49 -38.19 58.00
C SER A 2 -25.75 -37.18 56.89
N ALA A 3 -25.53 -35.90 57.18
CA ALA A 3 -25.74 -34.81 56.24
C ALA A 3 -24.61 -34.78 55.21
N PHE A 4 -24.95 -35.04 53.94
CA PHE A 4 -24.06 -34.81 52.80
C PHE A 4 -23.99 -33.30 52.55
N THR A 5 -22.86 -32.69 52.91
CA THR A 5 -22.50 -31.34 52.49
C THR A 5 -22.03 -31.39 51.04
N SER A 6 -22.92 -31.01 50.13
CA SER A 6 -22.59 -30.78 48.72
C SER A 6 -21.65 -29.59 48.58
N THR A 7 -20.36 -29.85 48.43
CA THR A 7 -19.36 -28.83 48.13
C THR A 7 -19.56 -28.36 46.70
N THR A 8 -20.22 -27.20 46.52
CA THR A 8 -20.39 -26.53 45.24
C THR A 8 -19.03 -26.09 44.71
N ALA A 9 -18.42 -26.93 43.86
CA ALA A 9 -17.16 -26.61 43.19
C ALA A 9 -17.37 -25.41 42.26
N THR A 10 -16.73 -24.29 42.59
CA THR A 10 -16.74 -23.07 41.78
C THR A 10 -15.98 -23.37 40.48
N PRO A 11 -16.57 -23.14 39.29
CA PRO A 11 -15.91 -23.44 38.03
C PRO A 11 -14.60 -22.63 37.91
N PRO A 12 -13.51 -23.24 37.41
CA PRO A 12 -12.23 -22.57 37.27
C PRO A 12 -12.37 -21.34 36.37
N PRO A 13 -11.69 -20.22 36.69
CA PRO A 13 -11.74 -19.02 35.88
C PRO A 13 -11.26 -19.36 34.47
N LEU A 14 -12.10 -19.09 33.48
CA LEU A 14 -11.74 -19.27 32.07
C LEU A 14 -10.44 -18.52 31.80
N PRO A 15 -9.46 -19.16 31.12
CA PRO A 15 -8.18 -18.52 30.83
C PRO A 15 -8.46 -17.20 30.12
N ALA A 16 -7.97 -16.10 30.70
CA ALA A 16 -8.14 -14.76 30.17
C ALA A 16 -7.75 -14.80 28.69
N LYS A 17 -8.76 -14.64 27.81
CA LYS A 17 -8.61 -14.68 26.37
C LYS A 17 -7.48 -13.73 26.02
N SER A 18 -6.32 -14.27 25.67
CA SER A 18 -5.11 -13.48 25.49
C SER A 18 -5.41 -12.39 24.47
N ALA A 19 -5.35 -11.15 24.93
CA ALA A 19 -5.70 -10.00 24.11
C ALA A 19 -4.75 -10.01 22.91
N GLN A 20 -5.27 -10.40 21.74
CA GLN A 20 -4.48 -10.35 20.52
C GLN A 20 -4.02 -8.91 20.31
N PRO A 21 -2.72 -8.69 20.07
CA PRO A 21 -2.21 -7.34 19.88
C PRO A 21 -2.96 -6.66 18.74
N ALA A 22 -3.47 -5.46 19.00
CA ALA A 22 -4.22 -4.70 18.02
C ALA A 22 -3.36 -4.45 16.77
N ARG A 23 -3.84 -4.87 15.60
CA ARG A 23 -3.11 -4.74 14.34
C ARG A 23 -2.97 -3.25 13.98
N SER A 24 -1.75 -2.79 13.72
CA SER A 24 -1.51 -1.42 13.26
C SER A 24 -2.21 -1.15 11.92
N ARG A 25 -3.15 -0.18 11.93
CA ARG A 25 -3.90 0.27 10.75
C ARG A 25 -2.99 0.89 9.69
N LEU A 26 -1.92 1.56 10.11
CA LEU A 26 -0.97 2.21 9.21
C LEU A 26 -0.24 1.21 8.33
N ILE A 27 0.23 0.09 8.91
CA ILE A 27 0.90 -0.96 8.13
C ILE A 27 -0.07 -1.59 7.14
N THR A 28 -1.32 -1.80 7.55
CA THR A 28 -2.35 -2.33 6.66
C THR A 28 -2.62 -1.39 5.49
N ALA A 29 -2.75 -0.08 5.74
CA ALA A 29 -2.92 0.92 4.69
C ALA A 29 -1.70 0.98 3.74
N LEU A 30 -0.48 0.94 4.29
CA LEU A 30 0.77 0.92 3.51
C LEU A 30 0.83 -0.33 2.62
N ALA A 31 0.52 -1.51 3.18
CA ALA A 31 0.49 -2.76 2.43
C ALA A 31 -0.48 -2.72 1.25
N TRP A 32 -1.71 -2.22 1.49
CA TRP A 32 -2.69 -2.03 0.42
C TRP A 32 -2.22 -1.05 -0.64
N SER A 33 -1.59 0.07 -0.25
CA SER A 33 -1.05 1.03 -1.22
C SER A 33 0.03 0.40 -2.11
N LEU A 34 0.92 -0.41 -1.53
CA LEU A 34 1.93 -1.14 -2.28
C LEU A 34 1.30 -2.15 -3.24
N ILE A 35 0.28 -2.90 -2.80
CA ILE A 35 -0.43 -3.86 -3.64
C ILE A 35 -1.07 -3.16 -4.84
N VAL A 36 -1.81 -2.08 -4.61
CA VAL A 36 -2.50 -1.33 -5.67
C VAL A 36 -1.49 -0.74 -6.66
N VAL A 37 -0.49 -0.01 -6.18
CA VAL A 37 0.53 0.61 -7.05
C VAL A 37 1.28 -0.44 -7.86
N SER A 38 1.64 -1.55 -7.23
CA SER A 38 2.37 -2.64 -7.90
C SER A 38 1.51 -3.37 -8.92
N ALA A 39 0.23 -3.61 -8.62
CA ALA A 39 -0.71 -4.22 -9.56
C ALA A 39 -0.90 -3.35 -10.81
N LEU A 40 -0.93 -2.03 -10.65
CA LEU A 40 -0.99 -1.08 -11.78
C LEU A 40 0.30 -1.05 -12.60
N LEU A 41 1.46 -1.24 -11.95
CA LEU A 41 2.77 -1.28 -12.63
C LEU A 41 3.07 -2.64 -13.29
N LEU A 42 2.41 -3.71 -12.88
CA LEU A 42 2.60 -5.06 -13.39
C LEU A 42 2.40 -5.20 -14.92
N PRO A 43 1.36 -4.63 -15.56
CA PRO A 43 1.24 -4.67 -17.02
C PRO A 43 2.38 -3.92 -17.72
N ILE A 44 2.80 -2.77 -17.19
CA ILE A 44 3.95 -2.01 -17.74
C ILE A 44 5.21 -2.87 -17.67
N SER A 45 5.44 -3.51 -16.52
CA SER A 45 6.54 -4.46 -16.28
C SER A 45 6.57 -5.59 -17.30
N LEU A 46 5.40 -6.19 -17.57
CA LEU A 46 5.24 -7.29 -18.53
C LEU A 46 5.52 -6.83 -19.96
N ILE A 47 5.01 -5.66 -20.34
CA ILE A 47 5.25 -5.07 -21.67
C ILE A 47 6.75 -4.78 -21.85
N THR A 48 7.41 -4.20 -20.84
CA THR A 48 8.85 -3.95 -20.90
C THR A 48 9.64 -5.25 -21.06
N LEU A 49 9.27 -6.31 -20.34
CA LEU A 49 9.87 -7.63 -20.51
C LEU A 49 9.68 -8.18 -21.93
N LEU A 50 8.47 -8.08 -22.48
CA LEU A 50 8.17 -8.52 -23.85
C LEU A 50 8.97 -7.73 -24.89
N MET A 51 9.08 -6.41 -24.75
CA MET A 51 9.89 -5.58 -25.65
C MET A 51 11.38 -5.92 -25.56
N PHE A 52 11.87 -6.24 -24.36
CA PHE A 52 13.24 -6.69 -24.14
C PHE A 52 13.52 -8.03 -24.83
N ILE A 53 12.62 -9.02 -24.66
CA ILE A 53 12.72 -10.34 -25.31
C ILE A 53 12.63 -10.21 -26.84
N ALA A 54 11.78 -9.32 -27.35
CA ALA A 54 11.60 -9.09 -28.78
C ALA A 54 12.78 -8.34 -29.44
N GLY A 55 13.80 -7.93 -28.68
CA GLY A 55 14.93 -7.18 -29.22
C GLY A 55 14.55 -5.82 -29.80
N SER A 56 13.49 -5.19 -29.28
CA SER A 56 12.99 -3.92 -29.80
C SER A 56 14.02 -2.79 -29.65
N TYR A 57 14.19 -1.97 -30.70
CA TYR A 57 15.14 -0.85 -30.79
C TYR A 57 15.11 0.14 -29.60
N GLY A 58 14.03 0.19 -28.82
CA GLY A 58 13.92 1.02 -27.62
C GLY A 58 14.84 0.61 -26.45
N THR A 59 15.44 -0.58 -26.47
CA THR A 59 16.34 -1.07 -25.39
C THR A 59 17.81 -0.86 -25.67
N ALA A 60 18.19 -0.34 -26.86
CA ALA A 60 19.59 -0.20 -27.27
C ALA A 60 20.44 0.71 -26.35
N HIS A 61 19.80 1.54 -25.53
CA HIS A 61 20.48 2.41 -24.56
C HIS A 61 20.07 2.15 -23.10
N ALA A 62 19.18 1.18 -22.85
CA ALA A 62 18.81 0.82 -21.49
C ALA A 62 19.88 -0.11 -20.91
N SER A 63 20.47 0.26 -19.77
CA SER A 63 21.38 -0.67 -19.08
C SER A 63 20.60 -1.93 -18.69
N LEU A 64 21.24 -3.10 -18.74
CA LEU A 64 20.61 -4.37 -18.34
C LEU A 64 20.05 -4.29 -16.91
N LEU A 65 20.72 -3.54 -16.05
CA LEU A 65 20.30 -3.31 -14.66
C LEU A 65 19.01 -2.48 -14.59
N ASP A 66 18.89 -1.41 -15.37
CA ASP A 66 17.66 -0.60 -15.43
C ASP A 66 16.48 -1.41 -15.96
N ALA A 67 16.71 -2.22 -17.00
CA ALA A 67 15.69 -3.13 -17.53
C ALA A 67 15.25 -4.14 -16.45
N LEU A 68 16.20 -4.77 -15.76
CA LEU A 68 15.89 -5.73 -14.69
C LEU A 68 15.12 -5.07 -13.54
N VAL A 69 15.47 -3.85 -13.16
CA VAL A 69 14.76 -3.10 -12.11
C VAL A 69 13.33 -2.78 -12.53
N VAL A 70 13.10 -2.34 -13.77
CA VAL A 70 11.76 -2.05 -14.27
C VAL A 70 10.89 -3.31 -14.32
N ILE A 71 11.48 -4.45 -14.71
CA ILE A 71 10.78 -5.73 -14.88
C ILE A 71 10.53 -6.45 -13.55
N ALA A 72 11.49 -6.47 -12.63
CA ALA A 72 11.41 -7.27 -11.41
C ALA A 72 10.80 -6.51 -10.24
N ARG A 73 10.92 -5.18 -10.20
CA ARG A 73 10.48 -4.40 -9.04
C ARG A 73 8.96 -4.46 -8.82
N PRO A 74 8.08 -4.30 -9.84
CA PRO A 74 6.63 -4.39 -9.64
C PRO A 74 6.13 -5.72 -9.04
N PRO A 75 6.50 -6.91 -9.55
CA PRO A 75 6.08 -8.17 -8.92
C PRO A 75 6.68 -8.34 -7.52
N ALA A 76 7.94 -7.93 -7.31
CA ALA A 76 8.55 -7.99 -5.98
C ALA A 76 7.87 -7.06 -4.97
N THR A 77 7.48 -5.83 -5.37
CA THR A 77 6.73 -4.90 -4.50
C THR A 77 5.32 -5.40 -4.22
N LEU A 78 4.68 -6.10 -5.16
CA LEU A 78 3.39 -6.75 -4.95
C LEU A 78 3.48 -7.85 -3.89
N LEU A 79 4.45 -8.76 -4.03
CA LEU A 79 4.70 -9.84 -3.06
C LEU A 79 5.07 -9.28 -1.69
N ALA A 80 5.87 -8.21 -1.64
CA ALA A 80 6.18 -7.54 -0.39
C ALA A 80 4.95 -6.90 0.25
N GLY A 81 4.05 -6.31 -0.54
CA GLY A 81 2.76 -5.80 -0.04
C GLY A 81 1.91 -6.89 0.61
N ILE A 82 1.78 -8.05 -0.05
CA ILE A 82 1.10 -9.24 0.50
C ILE A 82 1.81 -9.73 1.76
N GLY A 83 3.14 -9.85 1.71
CA GLY A 83 3.95 -10.25 2.86
C GLY A 83 3.81 -9.29 4.05
N LEU A 84 3.62 -7.99 3.81
CA LEU A 84 3.37 -7.00 4.86
C LEU A 84 2.01 -7.21 5.55
N LEU A 85 0.98 -7.64 4.80
CA LEU A 85 -0.32 -8.07 5.36
C LEU A 85 -0.17 -9.35 6.18
N CYS A 86 0.65 -10.30 5.69
CA CYS A 86 0.96 -11.56 6.38
C CYS A 86 1.98 -11.40 7.51
N ARG A 87 2.49 -10.18 7.76
CA ARG A 87 3.53 -9.87 8.77
C ARG A 87 4.82 -10.68 8.61
N TRP A 88 5.20 -10.95 7.37
CA TRP A 88 6.46 -11.62 7.04
C TRP A 88 7.67 -10.69 7.27
N ARG A 89 8.73 -11.23 7.88
CA ARG A 89 9.95 -10.46 8.22
C ARG A 89 10.67 -9.96 6.98
N TRP A 90 10.75 -10.77 5.93
CA TRP A 90 11.43 -10.41 4.68
C TRP A 90 10.73 -9.24 3.96
N ALA A 91 9.40 -9.16 4.05
CA ALA A 91 8.63 -8.08 3.44
C ALA A 91 8.88 -6.74 4.15
N HIS A 92 8.99 -6.74 5.49
CA HIS A 92 9.38 -5.55 6.25
C HIS A 92 10.76 -5.06 5.85
N THR A 93 11.75 -5.95 5.77
CA THR A 93 13.11 -5.58 5.35
C THR A 93 13.14 -5.05 3.92
N TYR A 94 12.38 -5.67 3.00
CA TYR A 94 12.28 -5.23 1.61
C TYR A 94 11.68 -3.82 1.47
N VAL A 95 10.57 -3.53 2.17
CA VAL A 95 9.95 -2.20 2.11
C VAL A 95 10.87 -1.14 2.73
N LEU A 96 11.59 -1.49 3.80
CA LEU A 96 12.55 -0.60 4.44
C LEU A 96 13.72 -0.26 3.48
N THR A 97 14.33 -1.27 2.85
CA THR A 97 15.41 -1.04 1.88
C THR A 97 14.92 -0.23 0.68
N LEU A 98 13.73 -0.55 0.15
CA LEU A 98 13.14 0.20 -0.97
C LEU A 98 12.89 1.67 -0.62
N THR A 99 12.40 1.96 0.59
CA THR A 99 12.15 3.33 1.07
C THR A 99 13.45 4.11 1.24
N VAL A 100 14.49 3.49 1.82
CA VAL A 100 15.82 4.12 1.97
C VAL A 100 16.44 4.40 0.59
N SER A 101 16.43 3.44 -0.32
CA SER A 101 16.95 3.63 -1.68
C SER A 101 16.23 4.75 -2.43
N PHE A 102 14.91 4.87 -2.28
CA PHE A 102 14.12 5.93 -2.91
C PHE A 102 14.43 7.32 -2.34
N ALA A 103 14.61 7.42 -1.01
CA ALA A 103 15.03 8.65 -0.37
C ALA A 103 16.44 9.08 -0.80
N LEU A 104 17.40 8.15 -0.83
CA LEU A 104 18.77 8.40 -1.27
C LEU A 104 18.82 8.81 -2.74
N TRP A 105 18.05 8.15 -3.61
CA TRP A 105 17.96 8.54 -5.01
C TRP A 105 17.42 9.95 -5.18
N SER A 106 16.38 10.32 -4.41
CA SER A 106 15.81 11.68 -4.43
C SER A 106 16.81 12.73 -3.93
N ALA A 107 17.55 12.43 -2.86
CA ALA A 107 18.59 13.32 -2.34
C ALA A 107 19.75 13.48 -3.34
N ALA A 108 20.19 12.38 -3.97
CA ALA A 108 21.22 12.39 -5.00
C ALA A 108 20.79 13.14 -6.26
N ALA A 109 19.49 13.14 -6.60
CA ALA A 109 18.96 13.94 -7.70
C ALA A 109 19.03 15.45 -7.40
N ILE A 110 18.73 15.86 -6.16
CA ILE A 110 18.89 17.25 -5.71
C ILE A 110 20.38 17.65 -5.72
N ALA A 111 21.24 16.80 -5.17
CA ALA A 111 22.68 17.09 -5.05
C ALA A 111 23.39 17.17 -6.41
N ARG A 112 22.96 16.37 -7.40
CA ARG A 112 23.51 16.42 -8.77
C ARG A 112 23.16 17.71 -9.52
N GLY A 113 22.13 18.44 -9.09
CA GLY A 113 21.68 19.64 -9.77
C GLY A 113 21.08 19.38 -11.16
N PRO A 114 20.90 20.42 -11.99
CA PRO A 114 20.33 20.29 -13.33
C PRO A 114 21.21 19.43 -14.22
N SER A 115 20.68 18.32 -14.74
CA SER A 115 21.39 17.49 -15.71
C SER A 115 21.16 18.05 -17.11
N PRO A 116 22.17 18.20 -17.98
CA PRO A 116 21.96 18.66 -19.36
C PRO A 116 21.08 17.66 -20.15
N GLU A 117 20.03 18.12 -20.85
CA GLU A 117 19.00 17.21 -21.41
C GLU A 117 19.44 16.56 -22.73
N ARG A 118 20.20 17.28 -23.57
CA ARG A 118 20.90 16.78 -24.77
C ARG A 118 21.62 17.93 -25.46
N THR A 119 22.79 17.65 -26.00
CA THR A 119 23.45 18.51 -26.99
C THR A 119 23.06 17.99 -28.37
N TYR A 120 22.43 18.82 -29.19
CA TYR A 120 22.22 18.50 -30.60
C TYR A 120 22.87 19.55 -31.48
N THR A 121 23.37 19.13 -32.63
CA THR A 121 23.89 20.02 -33.64
C THR A 121 22.70 20.64 -34.38
N SER A 122 22.55 21.96 -34.32
CA SER A 122 21.53 22.65 -35.10
C SER A 122 21.78 22.46 -36.61
N PRO A 123 20.80 22.72 -37.47
CA PRO A 123 21.00 22.72 -38.93
C PRO A 123 22.10 23.69 -39.40
N SER A 124 22.44 24.70 -38.59
CA SER A 124 23.54 25.64 -38.84
C SER A 124 24.92 25.13 -38.40
N GLY A 125 25.02 23.88 -37.93
CA GLY A 125 26.28 23.28 -37.46
C GLY A 125 26.70 23.73 -36.05
N VAL A 126 25.91 24.56 -35.38
CA VAL A 126 26.21 25.05 -34.04
C VAL A 126 25.70 24.03 -33.00
N PRO A 127 26.55 23.51 -32.10
CA PRO A 127 26.09 22.66 -31.01
C PRO A 127 25.23 23.48 -30.06
N THR A 128 23.92 23.17 -30.03
CA THR A 128 22.99 23.79 -29.09
C THR A 128 22.72 22.81 -27.95
N THR A 129 23.10 23.20 -26.74
CA THR A 129 22.77 22.45 -25.52
C THR A 129 21.45 22.98 -24.98
N VAL A 130 20.39 22.18 -25.03
CA VAL A 130 19.16 22.51 -24.32
C VAL A 130 19.39 22.14 -22.85
N LEU A 131 19.54 23.17 -22.02
CA LEU A 131 19.53 22.99 -20.57
C LEU A 131 18.22 22.32 -20.19
N ALA A 132 18.29 21.21 -19.45
CA ALA A 132 17.09 20.52 -19.04
C ALA A 132 16.23 21.43 -18.16
N SER A 133 14.94 21.12 -18.14
CA SER A 133 14.03 21.66 -17.14
C SER A 133 14.67 21.59 -15.75
N SER A 134 14.69 22.71 -15.02
CA SER A 134 15.23 22.82 -13.66
C SER A 134 14.78 21.64 -12.79
N VAL A 135 15.68 21.13 -11.93
CA VAL A 135 15.33 20.08 -10.97
C VAL A 135 14.05 20.47 -10.24
N ASN A 136 13.05 19.58 -10.24
CA ASN A 136 11.81 19.83 -9.54
C ASN A 136 12.03 19.61 -8.04
N TYR A 137 12.60 20.61 -7.36
CA TYR A 137 12.93 20.56 -5.95
C TYR A 137 11.71 20.20 -5.09
N SER A 138 10.54 20.79 -5.38
CA SER A 138 9.30 20.52 -4.66
C SER A 138 8.91 19.04 -4.69
N PHE A 139 9.04 18.40 -5.85
CA PHE A 139 8.76 16.97 -5.99
C PHE A 139 9.73 16.13 -5.15
N HIS A 140 11.05 16.33 -5.30
CA HIS A 140 12.03 15.52 -4.59
C HIS A 140 12.01 15.74 -3.08
N LEU A 141 11.79 16.97 -2.60
CA LEU A 141 11.62 17.27 -1.17
C LEU A 141 10.38 16.58 -0.60
N THR A 142 9.26 16.58 -1.35
CA THR A 142 8.04 15.86 -0.95
C THR A 142 8.30 14.36 -0.85
N CYS A 143 9.01 13.78 -1.83
CA CYS A 143 9.40 12.37 -1.81
C CYS A 143 10.29 12.02 -0.61
N ILE A 144 11.26 12.87 -0.27
CA ILE A 144 12.14 12.68 0.90
C ILE A 144 11.31 12.74 2.19
N ALA A 145 10.43 13.73 2.34
CA ALA A 145 9.59 13.89 3.53
C ALA A 145 8.65 12.68 3.74
N ILE A 146 7.99 12.21 2.68
CA ILE A 146 7.13 11.01 2.74
C ILE A 146 7.96 9.78 3.11
N SER A 147 9.12 9.61 2.47
CA SER A 147 10.00 8.48 2.73
C SER A 147 10.51 8.46 4.17
N ALA A 148 10.87 9.62 4.73
CA ALA A 148 11.29 9.76 6.12
C ALA A 148 10.15 9.39 7.10
N GLY A 149 8.92 9.84 6.82
CA GLY A 149 7.74 9.48 7.63
C GLY A 149 7.43 7.99 7.61
N VAL A 150 7.51 7.35 6.44
CA VAL A 150 7.37 5.90 6.29
C VAL A 150 8.49 5.17 7.03
N LEU A 151 9.74 5.64 6.90
CA LEU A 151 10.90 5.04 7.55
C LEU A 151 10.77 5.09 9.08
N LEU A 152 10.44 6.26 9.64
CA LEU A 152 10.20 6.46 11.08
C LEU A 152 9.14 5.49 11.59
N THR A 153 8.05 5.34 10.83
CA THR A 153 6.96 4.41 11.14
C THR A 153 7.46 2.96 11.13
N LEU A 154 8.16 2.54 10.08
CA LEU A 154 8.66 1.17 9.95
C LEU A 154 9.75 0.81 10.97
N THR A 155 10.53 1.79 11.44
CA THR A 155 11.56 1.58 12.47
C THR A 155 11.02 1.58 13.90
N ASN A 156 9.77 2.02 14.11
CA ASN A 156 9.17 2.09 15.43
C ASN A 156 9.16 0.71 16.12
N ARG A 157 9.58 0.67 17.40
CA ARG A 157 9.69 -0.55 18.21
C ARG A 157 8.36 -1.32 18.26
N SER A 158 7.23 -0.63 18.32
CA SER A 158 5.91 -1.26 18.34
C SER A 158 5.66 -2.09 17.07
N ILE A 159 5.93 -1.50 15.90
CA ILE A 159 5.76 -2.12 14.60
C ILE A 159 6.74 -3.28 14.41
N ARG A 160 8.00 -3.11 14.82
CA ARG A 160 9.01 -4.19 14.75
C ARG A 160 8.62 -5.41 15.57
N ARG A 161 7.90 -5.25 16.69
CA ARG A 161 7.40 -6.37 17.50
C ARG A 161 6.33 -7.17 16.76
N GLU A 162 5.46 -6.53 15.96
CA GLU A 162 4.45 -7.24 15.15
C GLU A 162 5.09 -8.25 14.17
N PHE A 163 6.21 -7.90 13.54
CA PHE A 163 6.89 -8.78 12.58
C PHE A 163 7.78 -9.86 13.23
N ARG A 164 8.14 -9.71 14.51
CA ARG A 164 8.95 -10.73 15.23
C ARG A 164 8.13 -11.96 15.64
N LEU A 165 6.82 -11.80 15.81
CA LEU A 165 5.91 -12.86 16.25
C LEU A 165 5.34 -13.69 15.08
N GLY A 166 5.80 -13.45 13.85
CA GLY A 166 5.23 -13.98 12.60
C GLY A 166 5.49 -15.47 12.31
N LEU A 167 5.89 -16.27 13.29
CA LEU A 167 5.73 -17.71 13.21
C LEU A 167 4.64 -18.08 14.21
N PRO A 168 3.61 -18.85 13.80
CA PRO A 168 2.70 -19.43 14.77
C PRO A 168 3.59 -20.15 15.78
N GLN A 169 3.59 -19.71 17.03
CA GLN A 169 3.82 -20.63 18.11
C GLN A 169 2.66 -21.63 18.01
N SER A 170 2.80 -22.62 17.13
CA SER A 170 2.35 -23.96 17.44
C SER A 170 3.13 -24.29 18.71
N SER A 171 2.65 -23.80 19.85
CA SER A 171 3.01 -24.35 21.14
C SER A 171 2.67 -25.82 20.95
N PRO A 172 3.65 -26.73 20.81
CA PRO A 172 3.31 -28.12 20.95
C PRO A 172 2.70 -28.16 22.33
N SER A 173 1.42 -28.49 22.40
CA SER A 173 0.75 -28.83 23.64
C SER A 173 1.54 -30.03 24.17
N LYS A 174 2.64 -29.77 24.85
CA LYS A 174 3.37 -30.75 25.62
C LYS A 174 2.36 -31.06 26.74
N PRO A 175 1.77 -32.26 26.76
CA PRO A 175 0.92 -32.63 27.88
C PRO A 175 1.85 -32.67 29.10
N ALA A 176 1.81 -31.61 29.89
CA ALA A 176 2.50 -31.56 31.16
C ALA A 176 1.69 -32.41 32.13
N VAL A 177 2.12 -33.66 32.25
CA VAL A 177 1.85 -34.51 33.41
C VAL A 177 2.13 -33.69 34.67
N THR A 178 1.07 -33.48 35.46
CA THR A 178 1.10 -32.86 36.78
C THR A 178 1.87 -33.76 37.76
N PRO A 179 2.71 -33.17 38.60
CA PRO A 179 2.67 -33.53 40.01
C PRO A 179 2.29 -32.30 40.84
N HIS A 180 1.23 -32.46 41.62
CA HIS A 180 0.79 -31.55 42.65
C HIS A 180 1.90 -31.26 43.65
N LEU A 181 2.09 -29.99 44.02
CA LEU A 181 2.45 -29.59 45.39
C LEU A 181 1.90 -28.18 45.69
N PRO A 182 1.36 -27.94 46.90
CA PRO A 182 0.79 -26.65 47.28
C PRO A 182 1.83 -25.79 47.97
N VAL A 183 2.11 -24.60 47.45
CA VAL A 183 2.78 -23.54 48.23
C VAL A 183 1.99 -22.26 48.02
N ALA A 184 1.27 -21.90 49.07
CA ALA A 184 0.65 -20.59 49.24
C ALA A 184 1.74 -19.53 49.35
N SER A 185 1.58 -18.42 48.64
CA SER A 185 2.11 -17.11 49.06
C SER A 185 1.39 -15.96 48.36
N PRO A 186 1.29 -14.80 49.03
CA PRO A 186 0.14 -13.92 48.92
C PRO A 186 0.40 -12.67 48.07
N LEU A 187 -0.73 -12.15 47.57
CA LEU A 187 -1.04 -10.76 47.28
C LEU A 187 0.06 -9.71 47.53
N LEU A 188 0.52 -9.08 46.44
CA LEU A 188 0.94 -7.67 46.51
C LEU A 188 0.54 -6.93 45.23
N HIS A 189 -0.38 -5.99 45.45
CA HIS A 189 -0.99 -5.11 44.48
C HIS A 189 0.03 -4.17 43.83
N ALA A 190 0.10 -4.18 42.50
CA ALA A 190 0.59 -3.06 41.71
C ALA A 190 -0.41 -2.80 40.57
N ARG A 191 -1.52 -2.15 40.94
CA ARG A 191 -2.55 -1.66 40.02
C ARG A 191 -1.97 -0.47 39.25
N ALA A 192 -1.27 -0.74 38.15
CA ALA A 192 -0.86 0.28 37.20
C ALA A 192 -2.12 0.94 36.62
N ALA A 193 -2.31 2.22 36.93
CA ALA A 193 -3.37 3.05 36.41
C ALA A 193 -3.24 3.13 34.87
N THR A 194 -4.04 2.33 34.18
CA THR A 194 -4.33 2.56 32.77
C THR A 194 -5.07 3.90 32.67
N PRO A 195 -4.63 4.85 31.82
CA PRO A 195 -5.36 6.08 31.61
C PRO A 195 -6.77 5.72 31.15
N ASP A 196 -7.74 6.06 31.99
CA ASP A 196 -9.14 5.70 31.83
C ASP A 196 -9.61 6.36 30.53
N THR A 197 -9.86 5.55 29.50
CA THR A 197 -10.35 6.01 28.18
C THR A 197 -11.81 6.46 28.26
N ARG A 198 -12.34 6.64 29.47
CA ARG A 198 -13.74 6.92 29.79
C ARG A 198 -14.13 8.39 29.64
N ASP A 199 -13.17 9.30 29.54
CA ASP A 199 -13.46 10.75 29.48
C ASP A 199 -13.51 11.33 28.07
N ILE A 200 -13.51 10.50 27.01
CA ILE A 200 -13.76 11.01 25.66
C ILE A 200 -15.27 11.27 25.53
N PRO A 201 -15.72 12.53 25.43
CA PRO A 201 -17.14 12.83 25.39
C PRO A 201 -17.78 12.13 24.17
N PRO A 202 -18.93 11.46 24.33
CA PRO A 202 -19.54 10.62 23.29
C PRO A 202 -19.81 11.37 21.97
N ALA A 203 -19.98 12.69 22.04
CA ALA A 203 -20.11 13.57 20.88
C ALA A 203 -18.89 13.57 19.95
N THR A 204 -17.67 13.49 20.49
CA THR A 204 -16.43 13.54 19.69
C THR A 204 -16.18 12.25 18.91
N LEU A 205 -16.54 11.10 19.48
CA LEU A 205 -16.49 9.80 18.78
C LEU A 205 -17.53 9.76 17.66
N ALA A 206 -18.77 10.20 17.91
CA ALA A 206 -19.82 10.24 16.91
C ALA A 206 -19.48 11.16 15.73
N GLN A 207 -18.88 12.34 16.00
CA GLN A 207 -18.43 13.27 14.97
C GLN A 207 -17.30 12.69 14.11
N LYS A 208 -16.33 12.01 14.74
CA LYS A 208 -15.23 11.34 14.03
C LYS A 208 -15.72 10.20 13.13
N HIS A 209 -16.72 9.43 13.56
CA HIS A 209 -17.33 8.39 12.74
C HIS A 209 -18.07 8.96 11.51
N ARG A 210 -18.79 10.08 11.67
CA ARG A 210 -19.50 10.74 10.55
C ARG A 210 -18.54 11.30 9.50
N SER A 211 -17.45 11.96 9.91
CA SER A 211 -16.47 12.51 8.96
C SER A 211 -15.73 11.40 8.23
N GLN A 212 -15.34 10.32 8.92
CA GLN A 212 -14.71 9.15 8.31
C GLN A 212 -15.63 8.48 7.28
N ARG A 213 -16.94 8.34 7.59
CA ARG A 213 -17.91 7.76 6.65
C ARG A 213 -18.06 8.63 5.40
N ARG A 214 -18.15 9.95 5.55
CA ARG A 214 -18.21 10.88 4.40
C ARG A 214 -16.96 10.76 3.52
N ALA A 215 -15.78 10.78 4.12
CA ALA A 215 -14.52 10.62 3.40
C ALA A 215 -14.44 9.29 2.64
N LEU A 216 -14.89 8.19 3.28
CA LEU A 216 -14.95 6.88 2.64
C LEU A 216 -15.89 6.86 1.43
N VAL A 217 -17.10 7.42 1.57
CA VAL A 217 -18.07 7.52 0.46
C VAL A 217 -17.51 8.36 -0.68
N THR A 218 -16.90 9.51 -0.39
CA THR A 218 -16.25 10.35 -1.40
C THR A 218 -15.14 9.59 -2.15
N ALA A 219 -14.31 8.81 -1.43
CA ALA A 219 -13.28 7.99 -2.05
C ALA A 219 -13.86 6.91 -2.96
N ILE A 220 -14.91 6.21 -2.51
CA ILE A 220 -15.62 5.20 -3.32
C ILE A 220 -16.16 5.82 -4.61
N CYS A 221 -16.86 6.96 -4.51
CA CYS A 221 -17.38 7.67 -5.68
C CYS A 221 -16.27 8.10 -6.63
N CYS A 222 -15.14 8.60 -6.11
CA CYS A 222 -13.99 8.99 -6.92
C CYS A 222 -13.40 7.80 -7.69
N PHE A 223 -13.21 6.66 -7.03
CA PHE A 223 -12.72 5.45 -7.70
C PHE A 223 -13.73 4.89 -8.71
N ALA A 224 -15.03 4.95 -8.42
CA ALA A 224 -16.06 4.55 -9.37
C ALA A 224 -16.06 5.42 -10.64
N LEU A 225 -15.94 6.75 -10.48
CA LEU A 225 -15.84 7.69 -11.59
C LEU A 225 -14.57 7.47 -12.40
N LEU A 226 -13.43 7.23 -11.73
CA LEU A 226 -12.18 6.88 -12.40
C LEU A 226 -12.31 5.60 -13.21
N ALA A 227 -12.92 4.56 -12.64
CA ALA A 227 -13.19 3.29 -13.33
C ALA A 227 -14.07 3.49 -14.57
N ALA A 228 -15.15 4.27 -14.44
CA ALA A 228 -16.04 4.59 -15.55
C ALA A 228 -15.32 5.39 -16.66
N GLY A 229 -14.52 6.40 -16.29
CA GLY A 229 -13.75 7.19 -17.25
C GLY A 229 -12.71 6.34 -18.00
N MET A 230 -12.00 5.46 -17.31
CA MET A 230 -11.05 4.54 -17.94
C MET A 230 -11.75 3.50 -18.82
N GLY A 231 -12.88 2.95 -18.36
CA GLY A 231 -13.70 2.02 -19.15
C GLY A 231 -14.23 2.67 -20.44
N TRP A 232 -14.63 3.94 -20.36
CA TRP A 232 -15.05 4.73 -21.53
C TRP A 232 -13.89 4.94 -22.51
N LEU A 233 -12.68 5.28 -22.03
CA LEU A 233 -11.49 5.41 -22.89
C LEU A 233 -11.15 4.09 -23.60
N VAL A 234 -11.26 2.96 -22.90
CA VAL A 234 -11.04 1.63 -23.49
C VAL A 234 -12.10 1.33 -24.55
N HIS A 235 -13.38 1.53 -24.23
CA HIS A 235 -14.48 1.30 -25.17
C HIS A 235 -14.35 2.18 -26.42
N ARG A 236 -14.08 3.48 -26.23
CA ARG A 236 -13.84 4.42 -27.33
C ARG A 236 -12.66 3.98 -28.18
N GLY A 237 -11.53 3.61 -27.55
CA GLY A 237 -10.34 3.17 -28.27
C GLY A 237 -10.60 1.93 -29.13
N LEU A 238 -11.37 0.96 -28.62
CA LEU A 238 -11.76 -0.22 -29.39
C LEU A 238 -12.70 0.12 -30.55
N ALA A 239 -13.64 1.05 -30.36
CA ALA A 239 -14.61 1.45 -31.37
C ALA A 239 -14.00 2.28 -32.50
N THR A 240 -13.11 3.23 -32.17
CA THR A 240 -12.51 4.14 -33.17
C THR A 240 -11.17 3.64 -33.71
N GLY A 241 -10.52 2.70 -33.02
CA GLY A 241 -9.15 2.29 -33.33
C GLY A 241 -8.11 3.34 -32.96
N GLU A 242 -8.46 4.35 -32.14
CA GLU A 242 -7.55 5.43 -31.73
C GLU A 242 -7.58 5.62 -30.21
N THR A 243 -6.41 5.81 -29.60
CA THR A 243 -6.30 6.09 -28.16
C THR A 243 -5.34 7.25 -27.90
N VAL A 244 -5.44 7.90 -26.74
CA VAL A 244 -4.54 9.02 -26.37
C VAL A 244 -3.37 8.47 -25.57
N SER A 245 -2.15 8.94 -25.80
CA SER A 245 -1.00 8.54 -25.00
C SER A 245 -1.09 9.11 -23.57
N PRO A 246 -0.80 8.32 -22.51
CA PRO A 246 -0.87 8.77 -21.11
C PRO A 246 0.32 9.67 -20.69
N THR A 247 0.99 10.31 -21.64
CA THR A 247 2.19 11.12 -21.43
C THR A 247 1.86 12.45 -20.76
N LYS A 248 2.62 12.80 -19.71
CA LYS A 248 2.37 13.96 -18.84
C LYS A 248 2.55 15.34 -19.51
N ARG A 249 3.29 15.43 -20.63
CA ARG A 249 3.51 16.69 -21.34
C ARG A 249 2.38 16.87 -22.36
N ALA A 250 1.57 17.92 -22.24
CA ALA A 250 0.49 18.23 -23.18
C ALA A 250 0.99 18.34 -24.63
N THR A 251 2.24 18.80 -24.83
CA THR A 251 2.92 18.85 -26.13
C THR A 251 3.30 17.47 -26.70
N GLN A 252 3.21 16.40 -25.90
CA GLN A 252 3.46 15.01 -26.29
C GLN A 252 2.19 14.15 -26.24
N SER A 253 1.03 14.74 -25.98
CA SER A 253 -0.27 14.06 -26.08
C SER A 253 -0.61 13.94 -27.55
N ARG A 254 -0.38 12.76 -28.14
CA ARG A 254 -0.80 12.46 -29.51
C ARG A 254 -1.82 11.32 -29.54
N ALA A 255 -2.66 11.34 -30.57
CA ALA A 255 -3.48 10.19 -30.90
C ALA A 255 -2.57 9.05 -31.38
N VAL A 256 -2.81 7.85 -30.88
CA VAL A 256 -2.15 6.60 -31.23
C VAL A 256 -3.19 5.78 -31.98
N SER A 257 -3.02 5.62 -33.28
CA SER A 257 -3.89 4.81 -34.13
C SER A 257 -3.43 3.35 -34.12
N ARG A 258 -4.38 2.43 -34.02
CA ARG A 258 -4.16 0.98 -34.11
C ARG A 258 -3.55 0.58 -35.46
N ALA A 259 -3.88 1.29 -36.53
CA ALA A 259 -3.36 1.01 -37.87
C ALA A 259 -1.90 1.41 -38.03
N GLN A 260 -1.49 2.50 -37.38
CA GLN A 260 -0.12 3.04 -37.48
C GLN A 260 0.82 2.41 -36.45
N GLU A 261 0.35 2.24 -35.21
CA GLU A 261 1.16 1.79 -34.07
C GLU A 261 0.43 0.73 -33.24
N PRO A 262 0.20 -0.48 -33.80
CA PRO A 262 -0.65 -1.50 -33.18
C PRO A 262 -0.18 -1.91 -31.79
N LEU A 263 1.13 -2.07 -31.59
CA LEU A 263 1.70 -2.43 -30.29
C LEU A 263 1.45 -1.34 -29.24
N PHE A 264 1.77 -0.08 -29.56
CA PHE A 264 1.62 1.03 -28.62
C PHE A 264 0.15 1.31 -28.29
N PHE A 265 -0.75 1.15 -29.27
CA PHE A 265 -2.19 1.20 -29.07
C PHE A 265 -2.66 0.19 -28.01
N TRP A 266 -2.29 -1.10 -28.16
CA TRP A 266 -2.68 -2.15 -27.21
C TRP A 266 -2.06 -1.94 -25.83
N VAL A 267 -0.84 -1.42 -25.76
CA VAL A 267 -0.18 -1.04 -24.49
C VAL A 267 -0.99 0.03 -23.75
N CYS A 268 -1.30 1.14 -24.40
CA CYS A 268 -2.12 2.20 -23.81
C CYS A 268 -3.48 1.67 -23.36
N LEU A 269 -4.12 0.86 -24.20
CA LEU A 269 -5.42 0.27 -23.89
C LEU A 269 -5.37 -0.68 -22.68
N SER A 270 -4.33 -1.51 -22.60
CA SER A 270 -4.12 -2.43 -21.46
C SER A 270 -3.87 -1.67 -20.16
N LEU A 271 -3.14 -0.55 -20.23
CA LEU A 271 -2.89 0.32 -19.08
C LEU A 271 -4.19 0.96 -18.57
N TYR A 272 -5.01 1.52 -19.47
CA TYR A 272 -6.31 2.06 -19.11
C TYR A 272 -7.23 1.00 -18.51
N SER A 273 -7.21 -0.21 -19.08
CA SER A 273 -7.98 -1.35 -18.56
C SER A 273 -7.54 -1.74 -17.16
N ALA A 274 -6.23 -1.83 -16.90
CA ALA A 274 -5.68 -2.15 -15.59
C ALA A 274 -6.03 -1.08 -14.54
N ILE A 275 -5.91 0.21 -14.89
CA ILE A 275 -6.30 1.31 -14.00
C ILE A 275 -7.80 1.26 -13.71
N GLY A 276 -8.63 1.06 -14.74
CA GLY A 276 -10.07 0.97 -14.60
C GLY A 276 -10.51 -0.17 -13.70
N LEU A 277 -9.97 -1.37 -13.91
CA LEU A 277 -10.26 -2.56 -13.10
C LEU A 277 -9.75 -2.41 -11.65
N GLY A 278 -8.56 -1.84 -11.46
CA GLY A 278 -8.02 -1.57 -10.12
C GLY A 278 -8.89 -0.59 -9.33
N ALA A 279 -9.32 0.50 -9.97
CA ALA A 279 -10.23 1.48 -9.37
C ALA A 279 -11.61 0.85 -9.04
N LEU A 280 -12.14 0.00 -9.93
CA LEU A 280 -13.39 -0.73 -9.68
C LEU A 280 -13.27 -1.69 -8.49
N GLY A 281 -12.16 -2.42 -8.39
CA GLY A 281 -11.85 -3.29 -7.25
C GLY A 281 -11.78 -2.53 -5.93
N LEU A 282 -11.14 -1.36 -5.91
CA LEU A 282 -11.09 -0.51 -4.72
C LEU A 282 -12.45 0.07 -4.35
N SER A 283 -13.24 0.47 -5.33
CA SER A 283 -14.61 0.96 -5.12
C SER A 283 -15.50 -0.12 -4.49
N THR A 284 -15.49 -1.34 -5.06
CA THR A 284 -16.26 -2.48 -4.55
C THR A 284 -15.79 -2.97 -3.18
N TRP A 285 -14.49 -2.93 -2.90
CA TRP A 285 -13.98 -3.19 -1.56
C TRP A 285 -14.43 -2.11 -0.57
N GLY A 286 -14.37 -0.84 -0.97
CA GLY A 286 -14.79 0.29 -0.17
C GLY A 286 -16.28 0.23 0.18
N THR A 287 -17.15 -0.16 -0.75
CA THR A 287 -18.59 -0.36 -0.47
C THR A 287 -18.83 -1.48 0.53
N ARG A 288 -18.05 -2.58 0.45
CA ARG A 288 -18.08 -3.67 1.43
C ARG A 288 -17.62 -3.23 2.81
N GLU A 289 -16.65 -2.34 2.91
CA GLU A 289 -16.19 -1.83 4.20
C GLU A 289 -17.17 -0.79 4.76
N ALA A 290 -17.80 0.01 3.90
CA ALA A 290 -18.84 0.96 4.29
C ALA A 290 -20.07 0.26 4.90
N SER A 291 -20.43 -0.94 4.41
CA SER A 291 -21.55 -1.72 4.97
C SER A 291 -21.23 -2.37 6.33
N ARG A 292 -19.96 -2.49 6.70
CA ARG A 292 -19.54 -2.98 8.02
C ARG A 292 -19.56 -1.91 9.11
N VAL A 293 -19.62 -0.62 8.73
CA VAL A 293 -19.70 0.47 9.70
C VAL A 293 -21.13 0.53 10.25
N PRO A 294 -21.34 0.33 11.57
CA PRO A 294 -22.67 0.37 12.16
C PRO A 294 -23.37 1.69 11.86
N HIS A 295 -24.62 1.61 11.42
CA HIS A 295 -25.44 2.81 11.28
C HIS A 295 -25.64 3.45 12.67
N PRO A 296 -25.38 4.75 12.83
CA PRO A 296 -25.73 5.42 14.08
C PRO A 296 -27.23 5.30 14.26
N LEU A 297 -27.65 4.69 15.37
CA LEU A 297 -29.05 4.57 15.73
C LEU A 297 -29.68 5.97 15.69
N PRO A 298 -30.92 6.10 15.17
CA PRO A 298 -31.63 7.37 15.22
C PRO A 298 -31.67 7.82 16.68
N SER A 299 -31.10 9.00 16.96
CA SER A 299 -31.23 9.61 18.28
C SER A 299 -32.72 9.81 18.53
N SER A 300 -33.30 9.01 19.41
CA SER A 300 -34.64 9.23 19.93
C SER A 300 -34.65 10.63 20.55
N ARG A 301 -35.19 11.61 19.81
CA ARG A 301 -35.48 12.92 20.36
C ARG A 301 -36.59 12.73 21.37
N HIS A 302 -36.26 12.85 22.65
CA HIS A 302 -37.20 13.18 23.71
C HIS A 302 -37.22 14.69 23.87
#